data_AF-A0A3M7L9L5-F1
#
_entry.id   AF-A0A3M7L9L5-F1
#
_cell.length_a   1.000
_cell.length_b   1.000
_cell.length_c   1.000
_cell.angle_alpha   90.00
_cell.angle_beta   90.00
_cell.angle_gamma   90.00
#
_symmetry.space_group_name_H-M   'P 1'
#
loop_
_entity.id
_entity.type
_entity.pdbx_description
1 polymer ?
#
loop_
_entity_poly.entity_id
_entity_poly.type
_entity_poly.pdbx_seq_one_letter_code
_entity_poly.pdbx_strand_id
1 'polypeptide(L)' 'MGRYLPGGDLEYIGRNDFQVKIRGYRIELGEIENGLLSYEGIRQSVVLAKDNSSG' A
#
# COMPACT_ATOMS: atom_id res chain seq x y z
N MET A 1 -9.21 -3.03 -0.86
CA MET A 1 -10.39 -3.21 -1.73
C MET A 1 -11.61 -2.99 -0.83
N GLY A 2 -12.83 -2.86 -1.38
CA GLY A 2 -14.06 -2.67 -0.62
C GLY A 2 -15.24 -2.32 -1.52
N ARG A 3 -16.49 -2.59 -1.11
CA ARG A 3 -17.72 -2.38 -1.90
C ARG A 3 -18.92 -2.08 -0.99
N TYR A 4 -19.78 -1.13 -1.34
CA TYR A 4 -21.03 -0.92 -0.62
C TYR A 4 -22.08 -1.98 -0.98
N LEU A 5 -22.81 -2.49 0.01
CA LEU A 5 -23.93 -3.41 -0.19
C LEU A 5 -25.24 -2.65 -0.39
N PRO A 6 -26.25 -3.22 -1.09
CA PRO A 6 -27.54 -2.57 -1.31
C PRO A 6 -28.27 -2.10 -0.04
N GLY A 7 -27.90 -2.64 1.14
CA GLY A 7 -28.41 -2.25 2.45
C GLY A 7 -27.74 -1.04 3.11
N GLY A 8 -26.69 -0.47 2.51
CA GLY A 8 -26.02 0.74 2.99
C GLY A 8 -24.71 0.51 3.76
N ASP A 9 -24.34 -0.74 4.05
CA ASP A 9 -23.07 -1.08 4.69
C ASP A 9 -21.88 -1.02 3.71
N LEU A 10 -20.71 -0.61 4.22
CA LEU A 10 -19.43 -0.59 3.47
C LEU A 10 -18.64 -1.88 3.71
N GLU A 11 -18.48 -2.72 2.69
CA GLU A 11 -17.58 -3.88 2.71
C GLU A 11 -16.13 -3.41 2.50
N TYR A 12 -15.17 -3.84 3.32
CA TYR A 12 -13.74 -3.63 3.12
C TYR A 12 -13.08 -4.94 2.66
N ILE A 13 -12.57 -4.96 1.44
CA ILE A 13 -11.90 -6.08 0.79
C ILE A 13 -10.34 -5.96 0.86
N GLY A 14 -9.67 -5.18 1.72
CA GLY A 14 -8.20 -5.30 1.97
C GLY A 14 -7.26 -5.46 0.72
N ARG A 15 -6.05 -6.02 0.83
CA ARG A 15 -5.24 -6.42 -0.35
C ARG A 15 -4.78 -7.85 -0.17
N ASN A 16 -4.43 -8.55 -1.25
CA ASN A 16 -3.75 -9.84 -1.11
C ASN A 16 -2.23 -9.67 -0.87
N ASP A 17 -1.61 -8.63 -1.41
CA ASP A 17 -0.26 -8.18 -1.05
C ASP A 17 -0.07 -6.75 -1.55
N PHE A 18 0.62 -5.87 -0.79
CA PHE A 18 1.02 -4.54 -1.26
C PHE A 18 2.22 -4.57 -2.21
N GLN A 19 2.51 -5.76 -2.74
CA GLN A 19 3.68 -6.03 -3.52
C GLN A 19 3.62 -5.36 -4.90
N VAL A 20 4.73 -4.78 -5.31
CA VAL A 20 4.87 -4.13 -6.62
C VAL A 20 6.07 -4.67 -7.36
N LYS A 21 6.09 -4.47 -8.69
CA LYS A 21 7.25 -4.78 -9.53
C LYS A 21 7.89 -3.48 -10.00
N ILE A 22 9.14 -3.24 -9.63
CA ILE A 22 9.94 -2.11 -10.14
C ILE A 22 11.15 -2.69 -10.85
N ARG A 23 11.30 -2.41 -12.15
CA ARG A 23 12.42 -2.93 -12.98
C ARG A 23 12.59 -4.46 -12.90
N GLY A 24 11.49 -5.20 -12.76
CA GLY A 24 11.49 -6.67 -12.64
C GLY A 24 11.68 -7.22 -11.21
N TYR A 25 11.96 -6.37 -10.22
CA TYR A 25 12.14 -6.77 -8.83
C TYR A 25 10.81 -6.77 -8.06
N ARG A 26 10.58 -7.83 -7.28
CA ARG A 26 9.47 -7.96 -6.33
C ARG A 26 9.78 -7.07 -5.12
N ILE A 27 9.00 -6.01 -4.90
CA ILE A 27 9.18 -5.09 -3.76
C ILE A 27 7.95 -5.14 -2.87
N GLU A 28 8.17 -5.41 -1.59
CA GLU A 28 7.14 -5.40 -0.56
C GLU A 28 7.10 -4.01 0.08
N LEU A 29 6.04 -3.22 -0.19
CA LEU A 29 5.96 -1.85 0.31
C LEU A 29 5.94 -1.78 1.85
N GLY A 30 5.42 -2.82 2.51
CA GLY A 30 5.41 -2.93 3.97
C GLY A 30 6.82 -3.03 4.60
N GLU A 31 7.81 -3.57 3.88
CA GLU A 31 9.20 -3.58 4.38
C GLU A 31 9.78 -2.16 4.41
N ILE A 32 9.44 -1.34 3.41
CA ILE A 32 9.84 0.06 3.35
C ILE A 32 9.16 0.86 4.47
N GLU A 33 7.86 0.64 4.69
CA GLU A 33 7.11 1.27 5.79
C GLU A 33 7.74 0.96 7.16
N ASN A 34 8.04 -0.32 7.43
CA ASN A 34 8.69 -0.75 8.67
C ASN A 34 10.11 -0.16 8.82
N GLY A 35 10.87 -0.09 7.72
CA GLY A 35 12.17 0.58 7.71
C GLY A 35 12.05 2.05 8.11
N LEU A 36 11.04 2.77 7.61
CA LEU A 36 10.77 4.16 7.98
C LEU A 36 10.38 4.29 9.46
N LEU A 37 9.59 3.35 10.00
CA LEU A 37 9.19 3.36 11.42
C LEU A 37 10.35 3.08 12.39
N SER A 38 11.49 2.58 11.90
CA SER A 38 12.68 2.38 12.75
C SER A 38 13.40 3.69 13.10
N TYR A 39 13.10 4.80 12.42
CA TYR A 39 13.72 6.10 12.69
C TYR A 39 12.99 6.85 13.81
N GLU A 40 13.75 7.30 14.80
CA GLU A 40 13.22 8.13 15.88
C GLU A 40 12.62 9.43 15.32
N GLY A 41 11.36 9.70 15.67
CA GLY A 41 10.58 10.84 15.17
C GLY A 41 9.56 10.50 14.07
N ILE A 42 9.60 9.30 13.49
CA ILE A 42 8.57 8.85 12.53
C ILE A 42 7.50 8.04 13.27
N ARG A 43 6.34 8.66 13.50
CA ARG A 43 5.21 8.03 14.22
C ARG A 43 4.38 7.10 13.34
N GLN A 44 4.23 7.43 12.06
CA GLN A 44 3.43 6.68 11.09
C GLN A 44 4.06 6.82 9.71
N SER A 45 3.99 5.77 8.90
CA SER A 45 4.46 5.76 7.51
C SER A 45 3.43 5.04 6.62
N VAL A 46 3.36 5.48 5.35
CA VAL A 46 2.61 4.80 4.30
C VAL A 46 3.43 4.89 3.02
N VAL A 47 3.55 3.80 2.28
CA VAL A 47 4.30 3.74 1.02
C VAL A 47 3.34 3.42 -0.12
N LEU A 48 3.32 4.31 -1.12
CA LEU A 48 2.50 4.18 -2.31
C LEU A 48 3.41 4.04 -3.53
N ALA A 49 3.18 2.99 -4.33
CA ALA A 49 3.75 2.94 -5.67
C ALA A 49 2.99 3.92 -6.57
N LYS A 50 3.71 4.86 -7.16
CA LYS A 50 3.16 5.79 -8.14
C LYS A 50 3.46 5.27 -9.54
N ASP A 51 2.42 5.03 -10.32
CA ASP A 51 2.58 4.79 -11.75
C ASP A 51 3.17 6.05 -12.40
N ASN A 52 4.24 5.86 -13.18
CA ASN A 52 4.81 6.95 -13.95
C ASN A 52 4.03 7.09 -15.25
N SER A 53 2.75 7.50 -15.18
CA SER A 53 1.98 7.93 -16.35
C SER A 53 2.37 9.35 -16.74
N SER A 54 3.64 9.53 -17.08
CA SER A 54 4.07 10.54 -18.04
C SER A 54 4.37 9.75 -19.31
N GLY A 55 3.72 10.09 -20.42
CA GLY A 55 3.72 9.32 -21.67
C GLY A 55 5.10 9.01 -22.24
#